data_AF-A0A3D5PUZ2-F1
#
_entry.id   AF-A0A3D5PUZ2-F1
#
_cell.length_a   1.000
_cell.length_b   1.000
_cell.length_c   1.000
_cell.angle_alpha   90.00
_cell.angle_beta   90.00
_cell.angle_gamma   90.00
#
_symmetry.space_group_name_H-M   'P 1'
#
loop_
_entity.id
_entity.type
_entity.pdbx_description
1 polymer ?
#
loop_
_entity_poly.entity_id
_entity_poly.type
_entity_poly.pdbx_seq_one_letter_code
_entity_poly.pdbx_strand_id
1 'polypeptide(L)'
;MNSKFQLTVAALALAFIFPMLSEARMPEPPAVPLPLKGTEPHNPNVAGYYLQELVKRKLMTPEEADRTKTYLIFRHARRMQDLKEVSGMSREQRRAYMKHKRELRGNPLVEYANYCGFSYKRAEELMNLMHDSNKGTKYYNQMKEKNAH
;
A
#
# COMPACT_ATOMS: atom_id res chain seq x y z
N MET A 1 35.12 -45.62 -2.41
CA MET A 1 34.53 -45.77 -3.76
C MET A 1 33.17 -46.45 -3.64
N ASN A 2 32.09 -45.69 -3.79
CA ASN A 2 31.01 -45.98 -4.76
C ASN A 2 29.91 -44.91 -4.64
N SER A 3 29.85 -44.11 -5.70
CA SER A 3 28.86 -43.08 -6.02
C SER A 3 27.50 -43.72 -6.32
N LYS A 4 26.43 -43.02 -5.94
CA LYS A 4 25.27 -42.75 -6.82
C LYS A 4 24.40 -41.63 -6.23
N PHE A 5 24.65 -40.44 -6.78
CA PHE A 5 23.69 -39.37 -7.04
C PHE A 5 22.21 -39.76 -6.89
N GLN A 6 21.48 -39.04 -6.04
CA GLN A 6 20.17 -38.52 -6.43
C GLN A 6 20.07 -37.04 -6.05
N LEU A 7 19.92 -36.22 -7.08
CA LEU A 7 19.50 -34.83 -6.99
C LEU A 7 18.16 -34.76 -6.27
N THR A 8 18.07 -33.91 -5.26
CA THR A 8 16.89 -33.06 -5.12
C THR A 8 17.37 -31.64 -4.96
N VAL A 9 17.34 -30.94 -6.10
CA VAL A 9 17.31 -29.49 -6.21
C VAL A 9 16.12 -29.00 -5.38
N ALA A 10 16.34 -28.61 -4.12
CA ALA A 10 15.42 -27.71 -3.46
C ALA A 10 15.68 -26.32 -4.04
N ALA A 11 14.99 -26.06 -5.15
CA ALA A 11 15.04 -24.84 -5.91
C ALA A 11 15.00 -23.62 -4.97
N LEU A 12 15.89 -22.66 -5.24
CA LEU A 12 15.73 -21.27 -4.87
C LEU A 12 14.34 -20.80 -5.33
N ALA A 13 13.34 -21.02 -4.47
CA ALA A 13 12.10 -20.31 -4.48
C ALA A 13 12.16 -19.24 -3.38
N LEU A 14 13.28 -18.49 -3.33
CA LEU A 14 13.13 -17.05 -3.10
C LEU A 14 12.47 -16.51 -4.37
N ALA A 15 11.18 -16.84 -4.50
CA ALA A 15 10.27 -16.01 -5.24
C ALA A 15 10.59 -14.61 -4.76
N PHE A 16 11.07 -13.77 -5.67
CA PHE A 16 10.72 -12.37 -5.68
C PHE A 16 9.18 -12.33 -5.64
N ILE A 17 8.63 -12.56 -4.45
CA ILE A 17 7.48 -11.85 -3.92
C ILE A 17 7.99 -10.43 -4.02
N PHE A 18 7.90 -9.81 -5.21
CA PHE A 18 7.90 -8.38 -5.27
C PHE A 18 6.82 -8.01 -4.26
N PRO A 19 7.14 -7.36 -3.13
CA PRO A 19 6.23 -6.32 -2.79
C PRO A 19 6.30 -5.46 -4.05
N MET A 20 5.17 -5.25 -4.73
CA MET A 20 5.01 -3.88 -5.22
C MET A 20 5.11 -3.08 -3.93
N LEU A 21 6.35 -2.71 -3.56
CA LEU A 21 6.71 -1.94 -2.39
C LEU A 21 5.68 -0.85 -2.42
N SER A 22 4.77 -0.84 -1.44
CA SER A 22 3.84 0.27 -1.44
C SER A 22 4.75 1.48 -1.33
N GLU A 23 4.60 2.36 -2.32
CA GLU A 23 5.51 3.45 -2.61
C GLU A 23 5.44 4.53 -1.51
N ALA A 24 4.94 4.17 -0.32
CA ALA A 24 4.91 5.00 0.86
C ALA A 24 6.36 5.22 1.32
N ARG A 25 6.81 6.46 1.26
CA ARG A 25 8.20 6.84 1.49
C ARG A 25 8.27 8.00 2.46
N MET A 26 7.67 7.84 3.63
CA MET A 26 7.84 8.83 4.69
C MET A 26 9.15 8.58 5.44
N PRO A 27 9.89 9.64 5.83
CA PRO A 27 10.99 9.52 6.78
C PRO A 27 10.49 8.84 8.06
N GLU A 28 11.22 7.84 8.53
CA GLU A 28 10.79 7.07 9.69
C GLU A 28 10.82 7.92 10.98
N PRO A 29 9.69 8.05 11.70
CA PRO A 29 9.65 8.84 12.92
C PRO A 29 10.57 8.26 14.01
N PRO A 30 11.22 9.11 14.82
CA PRO A 30 11.97 8.67 16.00
C PRO A 30 11.12 7.87 17.00
N ALA A 31 9.82 8.13 17.04
CA ALA A 31 8.87 7.49 17.94
C ALA A 31 8.53 6.02 17.57
N VAL A 32 8.92 5.55 16.38
CA VAL A 32 8.73 4.13 16.01
C VAL A 32 9.61 3.25 16.92
N PRO A 33 9.04 2.27 17.65
CA PRO A 33 9.81 1.38 18.52
C PRO A 33 10.82 0.53 17.75
N LEU A 34 11.95 0.18 18.38
CA LEU A 34 13.03 -0.64 17.77
C LEU A 34 12.52 -1.91 17.05
N PRO A 35 11.59 -2.71 17.62
CA PRO A 35 11.10 -3.92 16.94
C PRO A 35 10.31 -3.66 15.66
N LEU A 36 9.85 -2.43 15.44
CA LEU A 36 9.02 -2.04 14.29
C LEU A 36 9.79 -1.20 13.26
N LYS A 37 11.06 -0.88 13.54
CA LYS A 37 11.94 -0.11 12.66
C LYS A 37 12.10 -0.79 11.29
N GLY A 38 12.14 0.02 10.22
CA GLY A 38 12.22 -0.42 8.83
C GLY A 38 10.89 -0.93 8.24
N THR A 39 9.82 -0.96 9.02
CA THR A 39 8.49 -1.35 8.52
C THR A 39 7.91 -0.26 7.63
N GLU A 40 7.30 -0.68 6.51
CA GLU A 40 6.68 0.24 5.54
C GLU A 40 5.61 1.15 6.18
N PRO A 41 5.58 2.47 5.87
CA PRO A 41 4.70 3.43 6.55
C PRO A 41 3.19 3.11 6.52
N HIS A 42 2.71 2.38 5.51
CA HIS A 42 1.29 2.00 5.41
C HIS A 42 0.92 0.73 6.17
N ASN A 43 1.88 0.04 6.80
CA ASN A 43 1.56 -1.11 7.62
C ASN A 43 0.77 -0.66 8.87
N PRO A 44 -0.38 -1.28 9.18
CA PRO A 44 -1.22 -0.92 10.32
C PRO A 44 -0.50 -0.81 11.68
N ASN A 45 0.55 -1.62 11.88
CA ASN A 45 1.31 -1.65 13.13
C ASN A 45 2.16 -0.40 13.34
N VAL A 46 2.54 0.32 12.26
CA VAL A 46 3.39 1.52 12.34
C VAL A 46 2.74 2.79 11.81
N ALA A 47 1.70 2.68 10.99
CA ALA A 47 1.08 3.82 10.31
C ALA A 47 0.69 4.95 11.26
N GLY A 48 0.25 4.63 12.48
CA GLY A 48 -0.06 5.62 13.50
C GLY A 48 1.11 6.57 13.81
N TYR A 49 2.35 6.06 13.93
CA TYR A 49 3.52 6.90 14.21
C TYR A 49 3.80 7.88 13.08
N TYR A 50 3.69 7.41 11.84
CA TYR A 50 3.91 8.24 10.65
C TYR A 50 2.85 9.34 10.52
N LEU A 51 1.57 8.99 10.69
CA LEU A 51 0.47 9.95 10.62
C LEU A 51 0.57 10.99 11.75
N GLN A 52 0.96 10.58 12.95
CA GLN A 52 1.18 11.52 14.06
C GLN A 52 2.34 12.48 13.81
N GLU A 53 3.38 12.07 13.09
CA GLU A 53 4.44 13.00 12.67
C GLU A 53 3.91 14.06 11.69
N LEU A 54 2.99 13.70 10.79
CA LEU A 54 2.31 14.69 9.93
C LEU A 54 1.42 15.65 10.74
N VAL A 55 0.75 15.16 11.77
CA VAL A 55 -0.04 15.99 12.71
C VAL A 55 0.85 16.96 13.47
N LYS A 56 1.97 16.49 14.03
CA LYS A 56 2.95 17.31 14.75
C LYS A 56 3.51 18.42 13.85
N ARG A 57 3.73 18.12 12.57
CA ARG A 57 4.18 19.07 11.55
C ARG A 57 3.08 19.97 10.99
N LYS A 58 1.83 19.84 11.47
CA LYS A 58 0.65 20.60 11.03
C LYS A 58 0.31 20.40 9.54
N LEU A 59 0.69 19.25 8.97
CA LEU A 59 0.40 18.89 7.58
C LEU A 59 -0.88 18.06 7.44
N MET A 60 -1.35 17.49 8.55
CA MET A 60 -2.57 16.68 8.69
C MET A 60 -3.26 17.04 10.00
N THR A 61 -4.59 17.04 10.06
CA THR A 61 -5.31 17.18 11.33
C THR A 61 -5.36 15.85 12.09
N PRO A 62 -5.57 15.85 13.42
CA PRO A 62 -5.75 14.61 14.18
C PRO A 62 -6.90 13.74 13.61
N GLU A 63 -8.00 14.37 13.22
CA GLU A 63 -9.14 13.68 12.63
C GLU A 63 -8.81 13.07 11.26
N GLU A 64 -8.08 13.80 10.41
CA GLU A 64 -7.59 13.26 9.13
C GLU A 64 -6.68 12.04 9.36
N ALA A 65 -5.81 12.09 10.37
CA ALA A 65 -4.95 10.98 10.73
C ALA A 65 -5.75 9.74 11.18
N ASP A 66 -6.76 9.91 12.03
CA ASP A 66 -7.57 8.79 12.52
C ASP A 66 -8.39 8.12 11.40
N ARG A 67 -9.02 8.94 10.52
CA ARG A 67 -9.74 8.42 9.35
C ARG A 67 -8.80 7.72 8.37
N THR A 68 -7.62 8.29 8.13
CA THR A 68 -6.59 7.70 7.27
C THR A 68 -6.08 6.39 7.83
N LYS A 69 -5.80 6.30 9.14
CA LYS A 69 -5.36 5.07 9.81
C LYS A 69 -6.39 3.96 9.62
N THR A 70 -7.67 4.28 9.81
CA THR A 70 -8.78 3.34 9.60
C THR A 70 -8.81 2.83 8.16
N TYR A 71 -8.65 3.71 7.18
CA TYR A 71 -8.56 3.33 5.77
C TYR A 71 -7.35 2.43 5.46
N LEU A 72 -6.18 2.70 6.05
CA LEU A 72 -4.99 1.86 5.86
C LEU A 72 -5.18 0.45 6.44
N ILE A 73 -5.85 0.32 7.59
CA ILE A 73 -6.24 -0.97 8.16
C ILE A 73 -7.16 -1.74 7.20
N PHE A 74 -8.21 -1.09 6.70
CA PHE A 74 -9.12 -1.67 5.71
C PHE A 74 -8.39 -2.15 4.46
N ARG A 75 -7.52 -1.31 3.88
CA ARG A 75 -6.73 -1.66 2.69
C ARG A 75 -5.79 -2.82 2.95
N HIS A 76 -5.16 -2.86 4.12
CA HIS A 76 -4.27 -3.94 4.51
C HIS A 76 -5.03 -5.27 4.62
N ALA A 77 -6.17 -5.29 5.34
CA ALA A 77 -6.99 -6.49 5.45
C ALA A 77 -7.43 -7.02 4.08
N ARG A 78 -7.89 -6.13 3.21
CA ARG A 78 -8.26 -6.47 1.82
C ARG A 78 -7.06 -7.01 1.02
N ARG A 79 -5.87 -6.43 1.20
CA ARG A 79 -4.65 -6.92 0.53
C ARG A 79 -4.28 -8.33 1.00
N MET A 80 -4.43 -8.62 2.29
CA MET A 80 -4.19 -9.96 2.84
C MET A 80 -5.19 -10.98 2.27
N GLN A 81 -6.45 -10.59 2.09
CA GLN A 81 -7.43 -11.41 1.42
C GLN A 81 -7.06 -11.68 -0.05
N ASP A 82 -6.71 -10.65 -0.82
CA ASP A 82 -6.26 -10.84 -2.21
C ASP A 82 -5.08 -11.83 -2.31
N LEU A 83 -4.12 -11.72 -1.37
CA LEU A 83 -2.96 -12.61 -1.31
C LEU A 83 -3.34 -14.06 -1.00
N LYS A 84 -4.33 -14.26 -0.13
CA LYS A 84 -4.88 -15.59 0.17
C LYS A 84 -5.57 -16.19 -1.05
N GLU A 85 -6.39 -15.40 -1.75
CA GLU A 85 -7.15 -15.86 -2.92
C GLU A 85 -6.25 -16.27 -4.08
N VAL A 86 -5.10 -15.61 -4.27
CA VAL A 86 -4.14 -15.99 -5.31
C VAL A 86 -3.13 -17.06 -4.87
N SER A 87 -3.27 -17.60 -3.65
CA SER A 87 -2.39 -18.67 -3.17
C SER A 87 -2.56 -19.91 -4.04
N GLY A 88 -1.45 -20.48 -4.51
CA GLY A 88 -1.45 -21.65 -5.40
C GLY A 88 -1.75 -21.34 -6.88
N MET A 89 -2.08 -20.09 -7.24
CA MET A 89 -2.22 -19.69 -8.65
C MET A 89 -0.87 -19.63 -9.36
N SER A 90 -0.86 -19.89 -10.67
CA SER A 90 0.28 -19.60 -11.53
C SER A 90 0.57 -18.09 -11.58
N ARG A 91 1.77 -17.71 -12.03
CA ARG A 91 2.17 -16.29 -12.15
C ARG A 91 1.21 -15.50 -13.05
N GLU A 92 0.73 -16.11 -14.13
CA GLU A 92 -0.17 -15.50 -15.11
C GLU A 92 -1.57 -15.33 -14.53
N GLN A 93 -2.11 -16.38 -13.90
CA GLN A 93 -3.38 -16.34 -13.20
C GLN A 93 -3.38 -15.25 -12.11
N ARG A 94 -2.32 -15.18 -11.30
CA ARG A 94 -2.15 -14.14 -10.29
C ARG A 94 -2.12 -12.74 -10.91
N ARG A 95 -1.42 -12.54 -12.03
CA ARG A 95 -1.37 -11.25 -12.73
C ARG A 95 -2.73 -10.82 -13.25
N ALA A 96 -3.47 -11.74 -13.88
CA ALA A 96 -4.81 -11.51 -14.40
C ALA A 96 -5.79 -11.18 -13.26
N TYR A 97 -5.81 -11.99 -12.20
CA TYR A 97 -6.63 -11.76 -11.01
C TYR A 97 -6.37 -10.38 -10.40
N MET A 98 -5.10 -10.05 -10.14
CA MET A 98 -4.74 -8.77 -9.51
C MET A 98 -5.04 -7.57 -10.42
N LYS A 99 -4.96 -7.74 -11.76
CA LYS A 99 -5.36 -6.72 -12.73
C LYS A 99 -6.87 -6.48 -12.66
N HIS A 100 -7.67 -7.53 -12.71
CA HIS A 100 -9.12 -7.45 -12.61
C HIS A 100 -9.57 -6.77 -11.30
N LYS A 101 -8.99 -7.15 -10.15
CA LYS A 101 -9.32 -6.48 -8.87
C LYS A 101 -8.95 -5.00 -8.85
N ARG A 102 -7.88 -4.58 -9.52
CA ARG A 102 -7.52 -3.15 -9.65
C ARG A 102 -8.53 -2.40 -10.51
N GLU A 103 -9.00 -3.01 -11.60
CA GLU A 103 -10.03 -2.41 -12.47
C GLU A 103 -11.35 -2.21 -11.72
N LEU A 104 -11.79 -3.21 -10.94
CA LEU A 104 -12.98 -3.11 -10.10
C LEU A 104 -12.90 -2.01 -9.03
N ARG A 105 -11.72 -1.81 -8.43
CA ARG A 105 -11.49 -0.76 -7.41
C ARG A 105 -11.42 0.63 -8.02
N GLY A 106 -11.04 0.73 -9.29
CA GLY A 106 -10.87 2.00 -9.97
C GLY A 106 -9.75 2.84 -9.38
N ASN A 107 -10.00 4.14 -9.24
CA ASN A 107 -8.98 5.12 -8.87
C ASN A 107 -8.73 5.10 -7.34
N PRO A 108 -7.49 4.81 -6.87
CA PRO A 108 -7.18 4.73 -5.44
C PRO A 108 -7.38 6.04 -4.65
N LEU A 109 -7.25 7.20 -5.30
CA LEU A 109 -7.50 8.50 -4.66
C LEU A 109 -8.99 8.72 -4.41
N VAL A 110 -9.84 8.31 -5.36
CA VAL A 110 -11.30 8.38 -5.20
C VAL A 110 -11.76 7.48 -4.07
N GLU A 111 -11.27 6.23 -4.03
CA GLU A 111 -11.56 5.31 -2.92
C GLU A 111 -11.13 5.90 -1.58
N TYR A 112 -9.90 6.42 -1.50
CA TYR A 112 -9.37 7.03 -0.28
C TYR A 112 -10.22 8.21 0.19
N ALA A 113 -10.53 9.14 -0.71
CA ALA A 113 -11.31 10.32 -0.40
C ALA A 113 -12.72 9.96 0.08
N ASN A 114 -13.39 9.06 -0.63
CA ASN A 114 -14.75 8.64 -0.30
C ASN A 114 -14.81 7.88 1.02
N TYR A 115 -13.86 6.97 1.26
CA TYR A 115 -13.79 6.23 2.51
C TYR A 115 -13.58 7.15 3.72
N CYS A 116 -12.68 8.14 3.58
CA CYS A 116 -12.34 9.05 4.67
C CYS A 116 -13.24 10.29 4.76
N GLY A 117 -14.15 10.50 3.81
CA GLY A 117 -14.96 11.72 3.73
C GLY A 117 -14.13 12.98 3.46
N PHE A 118 -13.07 12.87 2.67
CA PHE A 118 -12.23 14.00 2.26
C PHE A 118 -12.69 14.55 0.91
N SER A 119 -12.41 15.84 0.67
CA SER A 119 -12.44 16.34 -0.71
C SER A 119 -11.34 15.65 -1.53
N TYR A 120 -11.55 15.49 -2.84
CA TYR A 120 -10.54 14.90 -3.72
C TYR A 120 -9.24 15.69 -3.72
N LYS A 121 -9.33 17.04 -3.60
CA LYS A 121 -8.15 17.90 -3.51
C LYS A 121 -7.37 17.64 -2.22
N ARG A 122 -8.05 17.49 -1.09
CA ARG A 122 -7.36 17.18 0.17
C ARG A 122 -6.77 15.77 0.17
N ALA A 123 -7.47 14.80 -0.41
CA ALA A 123 -6.97 13.45 -0.58
C ALA A 123 -5.72 13.38 -1.47
N GLU A 124 -5.62 14.24 -2.50
CA GLU A 124 -4.42 14.42 -3.33
C GLU A 124 -3.21 14.81 -2.47
N GLU A 125 -3.35 15.87 -1.68
CA GLU A 125 -2.29 16.41 -0.83
C GLU A 125 -1.83 15.38 0.20
N LEU A 126 -2.77 14.78 0.94
CA LEU A 126 -2.46 13.78 1.95
C LEU A 126 -1.80 12.53 1.33
N MET A 127 -2.25 12.09 0.15
CA MET A 127 -1.62 10.97 -0.53
C MET A 127 -0.21 11.31 -0.99
N ASN A 128 0.04 12.51 -1.50
CA ASN A 128 1.40 12.95 -1.83
C ASN A 128 2.31 12.95 -0.60
N LEU A 129 1.82 13.45 0.55
CA LEU A 129 2.57 13.47 1.82
C LEU A 129 2.93 12.06 2.30
N MET A 130 1.99 11.12 2.26
CA MET A 130 2.23 9.73 2.68
C MET A 130 3.17 8.96 1.74
N HIS A 131 3.29 9.41 0.49
CA HIS A 131 4.10 8.77 -0.53
C HIS A 131 5.40 9.50 -0.87
N ASP A 132 5.65 10.67 -0.28
CA ASP A 132 6.76 11.57 -0.60
C ASP A 132 7.00 11.69 -2.13
N SER A 133 5.90 11.84 -2.87
CA SER A 133 5.88 11.86 -4.34
C SER A 133 4.59 12.49 -4.85
N ASN A 134 4.49 12.68 -6.17
CA ASN A 134 3.29 13.21 -6.85
C ASN A 134 2.20 12.16 -7.12
N LYS A 135 2.16 11.07 -6.33
CA LYS A 135 1.26 9.93 -6.56
C LYS A 135 -0.21 10.31 -6.44
N GLY A 136 -0.55 11.11 -5.43
CA GLY A 136 -1.88 11.71 -5.28
C GLY A 136 -2.23 12.56 -6.49
N THR A 137 -1.32 13.46 -6.91
CA THR A 137 -1.53 14.31 -8.10
C THR A 137 -1.79 13.52 -9.37
N LYS A 138 -1.02 12.44 -9.59
CA LYS A 138 -1.24 11.54 -10.73
C LYS A 138 -2.66 10.97 -10.71
N TYR A 139 -3.11 10.44 -9.57
CA TYR A 139 -4.46 9.88 -9.46
C TYR A 139 -5.56 10.94 -9.53
N TYR A 140 -5.31 12.15 -9.03
CA TYR A 140 -6.24 13.26 -9.11
C TYR A 140 -6.47 13.69 -10.57
N ASN A 141 -5.40 13.80 -11.35
CA ASN A 141 -5.50 14.13 -12.78
C ASN A 141 -6.22 13.02 -13.57
N GLN A 142 -5.91 11.75 -13.31
CA GLN A 142 -6.64 10.62 -13.92
C GLN A 142 -8.14 10.64 -13.62
N MET A 143 -8.53 11.03 -12.40
CA MET A 143 -9.94 11.18 -12.02
C MET A 143 -10.60 12.33 -12.80
N LYS A 144 -9.93 13.47 -12.90
CA LYS A 144 -10.44 14.62 -13.67
C LYS A 144 -10.62 14.29 -15.16
N GLU A 145 -9.63 13.65 -15.78
CA GLU A 145 -9.67 13.25 -17.18
C GLU A 145 -10.85 12.30 -17.44
N LYS A 146 -11.09 11.35 -16.54
CA LYS A 146 -12.22 10.42 -16.64
C LYS A 146 -13.59 11.12 -16.54
N ASN A 147 -13.69 12.20 -15.78
CA ASN A 147 -14.95 12.94 -15.59
C ASN A 147 -15.19 14.02 -16.67
N ALA A 148 -14.22 14.25 -17.56
CA ALA A 148 -14.33 15.21 -18.66
C ALA A 148 -14.91 14.59 -19.95
N HIS A 149 -15.23 13.28 -19.92
CA HIS A 149 -15.77 12.48 -21.01
C HIS A 149 -17.02 11.74 -20.53
#